data_AF-A0A0E9LWV6-F1
#
_entry.id   AF-A0A0E9LWV6-F1
#
_cell.length_a   1.000
_cell.length_b   1.000
_cell.length_c   1.000
_cell.angle_alpha   90.00
_cell.angle_beta   90.00
_cell.angle_gamma   90.00
#
_symmetry.space_group_name_H-M   'P 1'
#
loop_
_entity.id
_entity.type
_entity.pdbx_description
1 polymer ?
#
loop_
_entity_poly.entity_id
_entity_poly.type
_entity_poly.pdbx_seq_one_letter_code
_entity_poly.pdbx_strand_id
1 'polypeptide(L)'
;MQFQTRFVFRQGAIYGVGNVLTKLSGVILIPLYLDYINESEFGIFTLFETLFQFILMLSGLGVKGGFTRWYHEMESKDQKRSLFFTTWSFNAFTSFLSVSAVGLLLLFYSTAIFKYEIPTDLIIYFLIGTFFRILYDVPFYLLKLEQRATSQTWWLALNITLMLGFTFYFLEYKKMGLKGIYLAQMVAHVLTFLALVPFIIKNIQLTFLKGILKQLIHYGFPLAVSNVLTTVLTLSDRHIINQYQNLDEVASYSMAFKVANLVQMIVVASLITSYSNYFFKTMHNRDSMLFFARFTRLFVILITFGGLGIVLFSPEIIYVISSGSPFFQSSVILIPVLMAGLIFSGLRQFLTLPLNKHKKTRRISLILILSAVVNIAGNLILVREYGKMGASVSTVLAQLFGLVWIIVEVKKYETLHLQLVKSFWLIIFWAVLVVIGMQTFVFDLPLGWLFKSLVVLVFMAFMFFMGLITREDVQTGLKIFK
;
A
#
# COMPACT_ATOMS: atom_id res chain seq x y z
N MET A 1 29.02 -14.16 3.21
CA MET A 1 27.59 -14.43 3.51
C MET A 1 27.00 -13.47 4.55
N GLN A 2 27.57 -13.33 5.75
CA GLN A 2 27.13 -12.31 6.76
C GLN A 2 27.10 -10.87 6.21
N PHE A 3 28.08 -10.52 5.35
CA PHE A 3 28.13 -9.21 4.69
C PHE A 3 26.92 -8.94 3.78
N GLN A 4 26.43 -9.95 3.05
CA GLN A 4 25.29 -9.82 2.13
C GLN A 4 24.00 -9.55 2.92
N THR A 5 23.78 -10.29 4.01
CA THR A 5 22.66 -10.08 4.92
C THR A 5 22.73 -8.69 5.56
N ARG A 6 23.89 -8.27 6.10
CA ARG A 6 24.07 -6.95 6.70
C ARG A 6 23.80 -5.81 5.69
N PHE A 7 24.25 -5.96 4.45
CA PHE A 7 23.98 -4.98 3.39
C PHE A 7 22.48 -4.82 3.12
N VAL A 8 21.76 -5.94 2.93
CA VAL A 8 20.31 -5.91 2.64
C VAL A 8 19.53 -5.34 3.82
N PHE A 9 19.90 -5.67 5.06
CA PHE A 9 19.24 -5.07 6.23
C PHE A 9 19.50 -3.58 6.39
N ARG A 10 20.75 -3.13 6.21
CA ARG A 10 21.08 -1.70 6.29
C ARG A 10 20.32 -0.89 5.24
N GLN A 11 20.28 -1.37 4.00
CA GLN A 11 19.48 -0.75 2.94
C GLN A 11 17.99 -0.83 3.25
N GLY A 12 17.50 -1.98 3.75
CA GLY A 12 16.11 -2.17 4.16
C GLY A 12 15.67 -1.23 5.26
N ALA A 13 16.54 -0.95 6.24
CA ALA A 13 16.28 0.01 7.30
C ALA A 13 16.21 1.44 6.75
N ILE A 14 17.16 1.85 5.90
CA ILE A 14 17.17 3.20 5.30
C ILE A 14 15.92 3.42 4.42
N TYR A 15 15.62 2.48 3.52
CA TYR A 15 14.42 2.56 2.67
C TYR A 15 13.13 2.41 3.48
N GLY A 16 13.17 1.60 4.55
CA GLY A 16 12.05 1.40 5.45
C GLY A 16 11.68 2.69 6.17
N VAL A 17 12.65 3.41 6.76
CA VAL A 17 12.40 4.68 7.46
C VAL A 17 11.77 5.72 6.52
N GLY A 18 12.31 5.92 5.32
CA GLY A 18 11.76 6.89 4.36
C GLY A 18 10.34 6.53 3.89
N ASN A 19 10.08 5.26 3.61
CA ASN A 19 8.74 4.78 3.21
C ASN A 19 7.73 4.87 4.36
N VAL A 20 8.16 4.54 5.58
CA VAL A 20 7.32 4.60 6.79
C VAL A 20 6.96 6.04 7.10
N LEU A 21 7.93 6.96 7.14
CA LEU A 21 7.67 8.39 7.39
C LEU A 21 6.68 8.99 6.37
N THR A 22 6.85 8.66 5.09
CA THR A 22 5.95 9.15 4.04
C THR A 22 4.52 8.65 4.24
N LYS A 23 4.35 7.37 4.60
CA LYS A 23 3.04 6.74 4.74
C LYS A 23 2.38 6.98 6.11
N LEU A 24 3.15 7.20 7.16
CA LEU A 24 2.63 7.54 8.49
C LEU A 24 1.95 8.91 8.50
N SER A 25 2.31 9.82 7.58
CA SER A 25 1.62 11.11 7.44
C SER A 25 0.09 10.97 7.28
N GLY A 26 -0.37 9.92 6.58
CA GLY A 26 -1.80 9.65 6.41
C GLY A 26 -2.47 9.00 7.63
N VAL A 27 -1.71 8.31 8.49
CA VAL A 27 -2.23 7.73 9.75
C VAL A 27 -2.32 8.80 10.84
N ILE A 28 -1.38 9.75 10.87
CA ILE A 28 -1.32 10.86 11.83
C ILE A 28 -2.54 11.80 11.71
N LEU A 29 -3.12 11.90 10.51
CA LEU A 29 -4.31 12.71 10.26
C LEU A 29 -5.61 12.07 10.78
N ILE A 30 -5.63 10.75 10.99
CA ILE A 30 -6.85 10.04 11.40
C ILE A 30 -7.36 10.50 12.77
N PRO A 31 -6.53 10.58 13.83
CA PRO A 31 -6.93 11.15 15.12
C PRO A 31 -7.62 12.50 14.96
N LEU A 32 -7.02 13.41 14.19
CA LEU A 32 -7.56 14.74 13.93
C LEU A 32 -8.88 14.70 13.17
N TYR A 33 -9.08 13.78 12.23
CA TYR A 33 -10.35 13.66 11.52
C TYR A 33 -11.46 13.17 12.44
N LEU A 34 -11.19 12.17 13.28
CA LEU A 34 -12.19 11.50 14.11
C LEU A 34 -12.72 12.35 15.27
N ASP A 35 -12.02 13.42 15.64
CA ASP A 35 -12.54 14.43 16.57
C ASP A 35 -13.69 15.27 15.95
N TYR A 36 -13.82 15.27 14.62
CA TYR A 36 -14.71 16.17 13.88
C TYR A 36 -15.70 15.49 12.94
N ILE A 37 -15.48 14.22 12.59
CA ILE A 37 -16.37 13.45 11.72
C ILE A 37 -16.79 12.15 12.38
N ASN A 38 -18.02 11.71 12.09
CA ASN A 38 -18.55 10.45 12.63
C ASN A 38 -18.10 9.22 11.80
N GLU A 39 -18.50 8.02 12.24
CA GLU A 39 -18.13 6.76 11.60
C GLU A 39 -18.59 6.68 10.14
N SER A 40 -19.84 7.05 9.84
CA SER A 40 -20.38 7.09 8.47
C SER A 40 -19.62 8.06 7.57
N GLU A 41 -19.28 9.25 8.06
CA GLU A 41 -18.48 10.24 7.32
C GLU A 41 -17.06 9.75 7.07
N PHE A 42 -16.46 9.01 8.01
CA PHE A 42 -15.19 8.32 7.77
C PHE A 42 -15.35 7.21 6.72
N GLY A 43 -16.49 6.51 6.69
CA GLY A 43 -16.87 5.59 5.62
C GLY A 43 -16.87 6.26 4.26
N ILE A 44 -17.55 7.41 4.13
CA ILE A 44 -17.56 8.24 2.92
C ILE A 44 -16.14 8.66 2.54
N PHE A 45 -15.35 9.12 3.51
CA PHE A 45 -13.94 9.48 3.31
C PHE A 45 -13.15 8.33 2.69
N THR A 46 -13.31 7.11 3.19
CA THR A 46 -12.60 5.94 2.67
C THR A 46 -13.06 5.53 1.27
N LEU A 47 -14.33 5.73 0.91
CA LEU A 47 -14.83 5.50 -0.47
C LEU A 47 -14.31 6.56 -1.45
N PHE A 48 -14.14 7.80 -1.01
CA PHE A 48 -13.44 8.79 -1.82
C PHE A 48 -11.95 8.47 -1.97
N GLU A 49 -11.29 7.96 -0.92
CA GLU A 49 -9.92 7.45 -1.04
C GLU A 49 -9.82 6.33 -2.09
N THR A 50 -10.80 5.39 -2.16
CA THR A 50 -10.80 4.36 -3.20
C THR A 50 -11.00 4.94 -4.59
N LEU A 51 -11.94 5.87 -4.78
CA LEU A 51 -12.14 6.57 -6.04
C LEU A 51 -10.90 7.35 -6.48
N PHE A 52 -10.21 8.02 -5.55
CA PHE A 52 -8.95 8.70 -5.83
C PHE A 52 -7.89 7.73 -6.38
N GLN A 53 -7.75 6.55 -5.78
CA GLN A 53 -6.80 5.53 -6.26
C GLN A 53 -7.17 5.03 -7.66
N PHE A 54 -8.47 4.88 -7.97
CA PHE A 54 -8.92 4.54 -9.33
C PHE A 54 -8.59 5.64 -10.34
N ILE A 55 -8.88 6.91 -10.03
CA ILE A 55 -8.55 8.05 -10.90
C ILE A 55 -7.03 8.11 -11.14
N LEU A 56 -6.23 7.95 -10.08
CA LEU A 56 -4.77 7.98 -10.15
C LEU A 56 -4.22 6.91 -11.10
N MET A 57 -4.85 5.73 -11.20
CA MET A 57 -4.38 4.66 -12.07
C MET A 57 -4.78 4.80 -13.52
N LEU A 58 -5.95 5.40 -13.77
CA LEU A 58 -6.37 5.79 -15.11
C LEU A 58 -5.55 6.97 -15.63
N SER A 59 -5.09 7.83 -14.71
CA SER A 59 -4.23 8.97 -15.04
C SER A 59 -2.87 8.53 -15.61
N GLY A 60 -2.46 9.15 -16.72
CA GLY A 60 -1.18 8.91 -17.36
C GLY A 60 -1.06 7.61 -18.15
N LEU A 61 -1.97 6.63 -18.03
CA LEU A 61 -1.96 5.36 -18.79
C LEU A 61 -0.57 4.67 -18.84
N GLY A 62 0.19 4.76 -17.75
CA GLY A 62 1.51 4.14 -17.60
C GLY A 62 2.71 4.95 -18.13
N VAL A 63 2.52 6.17 -18.64
CA VAL A 63 3.64 6.98 -19.17
C VAL A 63 4.76 7.24 -18.17
N LYS A 64 4.48 7.24 -16.86
CA LYS A 64 5.50 7.37 -15.80
C LYS A 64 6.57 6.26 -15.89
N GLY A 65 6.15 5.03 -16.22
CA GLY A 65 7.06 3.89 -16.36
C GLY A 65 7.96 4.01 -17.60
N GLY A 66 7.40 4.47 -18.72
CA GLY A 66 8.18 4.79 -19.90
C GLY A 66 9.14 5.96 -19.63
N PHE A 67 8.65 7.02 -18.99
CA PHE A 67 9.43 8.24 -18.76
C PHE A 67 10.78 7.95 -18.09
N THR A 68 10.84 7.08 -17.09
CA THR A 68 12.11 6.65 -16.48
C THR A 68 13.09 6.04 -17.48
N ARG A 69 12.62 5.12 -18.34
CA ARG A 69 13.47 4.42 -19.30
C ARG A 69 14.06 5.41 -20.31
N TRP A 70 13.20 6.19 -20.97
CA TRP A 70 13.63 7.12 -22.00
C TRP A 70 14.39 8.32 -21.44
N TYR A 71 14.14 8.74 -20.20
CA TYR A 71 14.86 9.87 -19.59
C TYR A 71 16.37 9.62 -19.50
N HIS A 72 16.78 8.37 -19.25
CA HIS A 72 18.20 7.99 -19.21
C HIS A 72 18.83 7.77 -20.59
N GLU A 73 18.02 7.52 -21.63
CA GLU A 73 18.47 7.36 -23.02
C GLU A 73 18.69 8.72 -23.70
N MET A 74 18.04 9.79 -23.24
CA MET A 74 18.24 11.14 -23.78
C MET A 74 19.58 11.73 -23.31
N GLU A 75 20.37 12.24 -24.24
CA GLU A 75 21.68 12.83 -23.94
C GLU A 75 21.58 14.33 -23.64
N SER A 76 20.80 15.07 -24.44
CA SER A 76 20.71 16.52 -24.30
C SER A 76 19.68 16.95 -23.24
N LYS A 77 19.96 18.07 -22.56
CA LYS A 77 19.02 18.67 -21.60
C LYS A 77 17.68 19.01 -22.27
N ASP A 78 17.75 19.48 -23.51
CA ASP A 78 16.58 19.88 -24.28
C ASP A 78 15.68 18.70 -24.63
N GLN A 79 16.27 17.58 -25.06
CA GLN A 79 15.52 16.33 -25.27
C GLN A 79 14.84 15.85 -23.98
N LYS A 80 15.53 15.92 -22.83
CA LYS A 80 14.93 15.58 -21.52
C LYS A 80 13.76 16.50 -21.16
N ARG A 81 13.87 17.80 -21.46
CA ARG A 81 12.80 18.79 -21.25
C ARG A 81 11.61 18.56 -22.18
N SER A 82 11.83 18.25 -23.45
CA SER A 82 10.78 17.88 -24.39
C SER A 82 10.10 16.56 -24.00
N LEU A 83 10.86 15.59 -23.52
CA LEU A 83 10.32 14.34 -22.97
C LEU A 83 9.47 14.59 -21.72
N PHE A 84 9.95 15.43 -20.80
CA PHE A 84 9.20 15.84 -19.61
C PHE A 84 7.90 16.55 -20.01
N PHE A 85 7.95 17.53 -20.91
CA PHE A 85 6.78 18.22 -21.43
C PHE A 85 5.77 17.26 -22.06
N THR A 86 6.23 16.34 -22.92
CA THR A 86 5.38 15.33 -23.55
C THR A 86 4.70 14.44 -22.51
N THR A 87 5.44 13.98 -21.51
CA THR A 87 4.94 13.13 -20.43
C THR A 87 3.96 13.87 -19.54
N TRP A 88 4.30 15.08 -19.10
CA TRP A 88 3.48 15.91 -18.22
C TRP A 88 2.18 16.34 -18.90
N SER A 89 2.24 16.83 -20.14
CA SER A 89 1.06 17.26 -20.90
C SER A 89 0.12 16.10 -21.18
N PHE A 90 0.64 14.92 -21.54
CA PHE A 90 -0.18 13.73 -21.72
C PHE A 90 -0.81 13.26 -20.39
N ASN A 91 -0.04 13.29 -19.29
CA ASN A 91 -0.56 12.97 -17.97
C ASN A 91 -1.66 13.97 -17.56
N ALA A 92 -1.47 15.27 -17.77
CA ALA A 92 -2.47 16.29 -17.49
C ALA A 92 -3.77 16.06 -18.29
N PHE A 93 -3.65 15.79 -19.59
CA PHE A 93 -4.80 15.50 -20.45
C PHE A 93 -5.57 14.26 -20.01
N THR A 94 -4.88 13.14 -19.78
CA THR A 94 -5.51 11.89 -19.31
C THR A 94 -6.07 12.01 -17.88
N SER A 95 -5.46 12.82 -17.03
CA SER A 95 -5.98 13.14 -15.69
C SER A 95 -7.28 13.93 -15.79
N PHE A 96 -7.32 14.94 -16.66
CA PHE A 96 -8.55 15.70 -16.92
C PHE A 96 -9.68 14.76 -17.38
N LEU A 97 -9.42 13.91 -18.38
CA LEU A 97 -10.41 12.93 -18.83
C LEU A 97 -10.87 11.98 -17.73
N SER A 98 -9.95 11.48 -16.90
CA SER A 98 -10.26 10.55 -15.81
C SER A 98 -11.11 11.22 -14.72
N VAL A 99 -10.72 12.44 -14.31
CA VAL A 99 -11.47 13.24 -13.32
C VAL A 99 -12.84 13.63 -13.86
N SER A 100 -12.94 14.05 -15.13
CA SER A 100 -14.23 14.38 -15.75
C SER A 100 -15.12 13.15 -15.88
N ALA A 101 -14.59 11.99 -16.27
CA ALA A 101 -15.36 10.76 -16.35
C ALA A 101 -15.91 10.35 -14.97
N VAL A 102 -15.08 10.39 -13.92
CA VAL A 102 -15.55 10.11 -12.55
C VAL A 102 -16.50 11.20 -12.06
N GLY A 103 -16.27 12.46 -12.39
CA GLY A 103 -17.17 13.56 -12.04
C GLY A 103 -18.55 13.40 -12.65
N LEU A 104 -18.64 12.98 -13.92
CA LEU A 104 -19.92 12.63 -14.55
C LEU A 104 -20.59 11.44 -13.86
N LEU A 105 -19.83 10.40 -13.53
CA LEU A 105 -20.35 9.26 -12.79
C LEU A 105 -20.91 9.67 -11.42
N LEU A 106 -20.20 10.53 -10.68
CA LEU A 106 -20.65 11.03 -9.38
C LEU A 106 -21.85 11.97 -9.50
N LEU A 107 -21.93 12.77 -10.56
CA LEU A 107 -23.07 13.66 -10.78
C LEU A 107 -24.38 12.88 -10.92
N PHE A 108 -24.36 11.75 -11.64
CA PHE A 108 -25.57 10.96 -11.88
C PHE A 108 -25.79 9.81 -10.91
N TYR A 109 -24.73 9.28 -10.28
CA TYR A 109 -24.78 8.05 -9.50
C TYR A 109 -24.16 8.15 -8.10
N SER A 110 -23.86 9.36 -7.59
CA SER A 110 -23.31 9.51 -6.22
C SER A 110 -24.18 8.84 -5.15
N THR A 111 -25.49 9.07 -5.16
CA THR A 111 -26.41 8.44 -4.21
C THR A 111 -26.39 6.92 -4.28
N ALA A 112 -26.31 6.34 -5.49
CA ALA A 112 -26.21 4.90 -5.68
C ALA A 112 -24.85 4.34 -5.23
N ILE A 113 -23.75 5.04 -5.52
CA ILE A 113 -22.38 4.62 -5.19
C ILE A 113 -22.14 4.65 -3.68
N PHE A 114 -22.56 5.75 -3.04
CA PHE A 114 -22.31 6.00 -1.61
C PHE A 114 -23.43 5.50 -0.71
N LYS A 115 -24.62 5.19 -1.25
CA LYS A 115 -25.85 4.96 -0.45
C LYS A 115 -26.15 6.11 0.53
N TYR A 116 -25.73 7.30 0.15
CA TYR A 116 -25.80 8.51 0.95
C TYR A 116 -25.84 9.72 0.02
N GLU A 117 -26.58 10.76 0.41
CA GLU A 117 -26.65 12.01 -0.34
C GLU A 117 -25.38 12.84 -0.09
N ILE A 118 -24.49 12.86 -1.08
CA ILE A 118 -23.25 13.60 -0.99
C ILE A 118 -23.48 15.03 -1.50
N PRO A 119 -23.15 16.07 -0.70
CA PRO A 119 -23.21 17.45 -1.15
C PRO A 119 -22.36 17.69 -2.41
N THR A 120 -22.91 18.40 -3.38
CA THR A 120 -22.26 18.67 -4.68
C THR A 120 -20.93 19.41 -4.54
N ASP A 121 -20.85 20.33 -3.60
CA ASP A 121 -19.62 21.07 -3.27
C ASP A 121 -18.50 20.17 -2.76
N LEU A 122 -18.82 19.14 -1.96
CA LEU A 122 -17.86 18.14 -1.51
C LEU A 122 -17.29 17.35 -2.70
N ILE A 123 -18.15 16.92 -3.63
CA ILE A 123 -17.71 16.27 -4.88
C ILE A 123 -16.79 17.19 -5.68
N ILE A 124 -17.13 18.48 -5.80
CA ILE A 124 -16.31 19.47 -6.50
C ILE A 124 -14.94 19.62 -5.83
N TYR A 125 -14.88 19.76 -4.50
CA TYR A 125 -13.61 19.87 -3.77
C TYR A 125 -12.74 18.63 -3.96
N PHE A 126 -13.33 17.44 -3.91
CA PHE A 126 -12.65 16.18 -4.18
C PHE A 126 -12.08 16.13 -5.60
N LEU A 127 -12.88 16.47 -6.63
CA LEU A 127 -12.44 16.39 -8.03
C LEU A 127 -11.34 17.41 -8.35
N ILE A 128 -11.49 18.66 -7.91
CA ILE A 128 -10.47 19.70 -8.10
C ILE A 128 -9.19 19.32 -7.36
N GLY A 129 -9.31 18.94 -6.07
CA GLY A 129 -8.16 18.51 -5.28
C GLY A 129 -7.42 17.33 -5.91
N THR A 130 -8.15 16.34 -6.38
CA THR A 130 -7.60 15.16 -7.09
C THR A 130 -6.89 15.56 -8.38
N PHE A 131 -7.49 16.43 -9.19
CA PHE A 131 -6.88 16.88 -10.44
C PHE A 131 -5.53 17.54 -10.19
N PHE A 132 -5.47 18.53 -9.29
CA PHE A 132 -4.22 19.21 -8.94
C PHE A 132 -3.21 18.28 -8.27
N ARG A 133 -3.68 17.33 -7.43
CA ARG A 133 -2.83 16.31 -6.81
C ARG A 133 -2.03 15.50 -7.85
N ILE A 134 -2.69 15.15 -8.95
CA ILE A 134 -2.10 14.33 -10.02
C ILE A 134 -1.21 15.19 -10.94
N LEU A 135 -1.50 16.47 -11.12
CA LEU A 135 -0.69 17.36 -11.97
C LEU A 135 0.75 17.53 -11.47
N TYR A 136 0.98 17.50 -10.15
CA TYR A 136 2.32 17.60 -9.59
C TYR A 136 3.03 16.26 -9.35
N ASP A 137 2.41 15.13 -9.70
CA ASP A 137 3.07 13.81 -9.61
C ASP A 137 4.26 13.66 -10.54
N VAL A 138 4.13 14.06 -11.82
CA VAL A 138 5.22 13.93 -12.81
C VAL A 138 6.40 14.86 -12.47
N PRO A 139 6.20 16.12 -12.03
CA PRO A 139 7.28 16.96 -11.50
C PRO A 139 8.02 16.33 -10.30
N PHE A 140 7.30 15.76 -9.33
CA PHE A 140 7.91 15.03 -8.22
C PHE A 140 8.72 13.82 -8.70
N TYR A 141 8.20 13.15 -9.72
CA TYR A 141 8.87 12.02 -10.33
C TYR A 141 10.15 12.45 -11.08
N LEU A 142 10.16 13.60 -11.75
CA LEU A 142 11.37 14.18 -12.35
C LEU A 142 12.42 14.51 -11.28
N LEU A 143 12.04 15.12 -10.16
CA LEU A 143 12.97 15.38 -9.05
C LEU A 143 13.64 14.10 -8.55
N LYS A 144 12.88 13.00 -8.48
CA LYS A 144 13.39 11.67 -8.14
C LYS A 144 14.39 11.14 -9.17
N LEU A 145 14.11 11.29 -10.48
CA LEU A 145 15.02 10.86 -11.54
C LEU A 145 16.31 11.69 -11.59
N GLU A 146 16.23 12.98 -11.27
CA GLU A 146 17.39 13.87 -11.12
C GLU A 146 18.15 13.66 -9.81
N GLN A 147 17.75 12.70 -8.98
CA GLN A 147 18.33 12.42 -7.66
C GLN A 147 18.30 13.62 -6.71
N ARG A 148 17.37 14.55 -6.90
CA ARG A 148 17.16 15.73 -6.04
C ARG A 148 16.27 15.41 -4.85
N ALA A 149 16.67 14.40 -4.08
CA ALA A 149 15.91 13.91 -2.94
C ALA A 149 15.61 15.03 -1.92
N THR A 150 16.54 15.95 -1.68
CA THR A 150 16.33 17.09 -0.77
C THR A 150 15.21 18.02 -1.24
N SER A 151 15.19 18.39 -2.52
CA SER A 151 14.12 19.21 -3.08
C SER A 151 12.77 18.48 -3.03
N GLN A 152 12.75 17.19 -3.36
CA GLN A 152 11.52 16.39 -3.28
C GLN A 152 10.97 16.35 -1.84
N THR A 153 11.84 16.11 -0.85
CA THR A 153 11.46 16.11 0.57
C THR A 153 10.91 17.46 1.00
N TRP A 154 11.52 18.57 0.58
CA TRP A 154 11.01 19.91 0.86
C TRP A 154 9.60 20.15 0.32
N TRP A 155 9.35 19.77 -0.93
CA TRP A 155 8.01 19.92 -1.53
C TRP A 155 6.96 19.02 -0.87
N LEU A 156 7.36 17.81 -0.49
CA LEU A 156 6.50 16.89 0.26
C LEU A 156 6.16 17.46 1.64
N ALA A 157 7.17 17.98 2.35
CA ALA A 157 6.99 18.62 3.65
C ALA A 157 6.07 19.85 3.53
N LEU A 158 6.28 20.71 2.52
CA LEU A 158 5.39 21.85 2.25
C LEU A 158 3.94 21.38 2.04
N ASN A 159 3.72 20.36 1.21
CA ASN A 159 2.38 19.84 0.97
C ASN A 159 1.72 19.31 2.26
N ILE A 160 2.45 18.52 3.05
CA ILE A 160 1.96 17.97 4.32
C ILE A 160 1.64 19.11 5.31
N THR A 161 2.52 20.11 5.43
CA THR A 161 2.30 21.27 6.31
C THR A 161 1.09 22.09 5.88
N LEU A 162 0.92 22.37 4.58
CA LEU A 162 -0.26 23.05 4.07
C LEU A 162 -1.52 22.23 4.35
N MET A 163 -1.49 20.93 4.08
CA MET A 163 -2.61 20.03 4.29
C MET A 163 -3.01 19.97 5.77
N LEU A 164 -2.06 19.80 6.68
CA LEU A 164 -2.30 19.82 8.14
C LEU A 164 -2.83 21.17 8.60
N GLY A 165 -2.21 22.27 8.19
CA GLY A 165 -2.60 23.62 8.58
C GLY A 165 -4.01 23.99 8.14
N PHE A 166 -4.36 23.72 6.87
CA PHE A 166 -5.72 23.96 6.37
C PHE A 166 -6.74 22.99 6.96
N THR A 167 -6.37 21.73 7.19
CA THR A 167 -7.25 20.76 7.86
C THR A 167 -7.61 21.26 9.25
N PHE A 168 -6.59 21.60 10.05
CA PHE A 168 -6.79 22.15 11.39
C PHE A 168 -7.63 23.42 11.33
N TYR A 169 -7.34 24.34 10.41
CA TYR A 169 -8.12 25.57 10.25
C TYR A 169 -9.60 25.32 9.94
N PHE A 170 -9.91 24.46 8.96
CA PHE A 170 -11.29 24.22 8.53
C PHE A 170 -12.08 23.33 9.50
N LEU A 171 -11.40 22.46 10.26
CA LEU A 171 -12.02 21.63 11.28
C LEU A 171 -12.23 22.41 12.59
N GLU A 172 -11.18 22.96 13.19
CA GLU A 172 -11.25 23.62 14.50
C GLU A 172 -12.01 24.96 14.43
N TYR A 173 -11.62 25.84 13.51
CA TYR A 173 -12.17 27.21 13.48
C TYR A 173 -13.44 27.34 12.66
N LYS A 174 -13.55 26.60 11.55
CA LYS A 174 -14.73 26.67 10.65
C LYS A 174 -15.75 25.56 10.89
N LYS A 175 -15.40 24.52 11.65
CA LYS A 175 -16.29 23.39 12.01
C LYS A 175 -17.02 22.80 10.79
N MET A 176 -16.30 22.67 9.68
CA MET A 176 -16.88 22.24 8.40
C MET A 176 -16.99 20.70 8.26
N GLY A 177 -16.59 19.93 9.28
CA GLY A 177 -16.61 18.46 9.26
C GLY A 177 -15.91 17.88 8.03
N LEU A 178 -16.52 16.87 7.40
CA LEU A 178 -15.98 16.20 6.22
C LEU A 178 -15.70 17.15 5.04
N LYS A 179 -16.56 18.16 4.83
CA LYS A 179 -16.37 19.18 3.80
C LYS A 179 -15.08 19.99 4.04
N GLY A 180 -14.76 20.27 5.30
CA GLY A 180 -13.52 20.94 5.70
C GLY A 180 -12.27 20.16 5.30
N ILE A 181 -12.30 18.83 5.42
CA ILE A 181 -11.20 17.94 5.04
C ILE A 181 -10.92 18.03 3.54
N TYR A 182 -11.95 17.89 2.69
CA TYR A 182 -11.76 17.96 1.24
C TYR A 182 -11.40 19.37 0.75
N LEU A 183 -11.94 20.41 1.38
CA LEU A 183 -11.54 21.78 1.08
C LEU A 183 -10.07 22.02 1.44
N ALA A 184 -9.61 21.53 2.60
CA ALA A 184 -8.20 21.59 2.99
C ALA A 184 -7.29 20.90 1.98
N GLN A 185 -7.64 19.67 1.58
CA GLN A 185 -6.87 18.92 0.58
C GLN A 185 -6.84 19.66 -0.76
N MET A 186 -7.99 20.15 -1.23
CA MET A 186 -8.08 20.93 -2.47
C MET A 186 -7.14 22.14 -2.43
N VAL A 187 -7.24 22.98 -1.40
CA VAL A 187 -6.41 24.19 -1.26
C VAL A 187 -4.92 23.82 -1.17
N ALA A 188 -4.56 22.81 -0.36
CA ALA A 188 -3.18 22.38 -0.20
C ALA A 188 -2.59 21.85 -1.53
N HIS A 189 -3.35 21.07 -2.29
CA HIS A 189 -2.91 20.53 -3.59
C HIS A 189 -2.79 21.63 -4.65
N VAL A 190 -3.73 22.58 -4.70
CA VAL A 190 -3.66 23.74 -5.60
C VAL A 190 -2.42 24.58 -5.29
N LEU A 191 -2.20 24.94 -4.02
CA LEU A 191 -1.05 25.76 -3.63
C LEU A 191 0.28 25.04 -3.87
N THR A 192 0.34 23.73 -3.62
CA THR A 192 1.53 22.92 -3.92
C THR A 192 1.82 22.91 -5.42
N PHE A 193 0.79 22.74 -6.26
CA PHE A 193 0.93 22.80 -7.70
C PHE A 193 1.43 24.18 -8.16
N LEU A 194 0.80 25.27 -7.68
CA LEU A 194 1.19 26.64 -8.02
C LEU A 194 2.65 26.92 -7.63
N ALA A 195 3.09 26.46 -6.46
CA ALA A 195 4.46 26.61 -6.02
C ALA A 195 5.46 25.83 -6.90
N LEU A 196 5.03 24.75 -7.55
CA LEU A 196 5.84 23.96 -8.50
C LEU A 196 5.80 24.49 -9.93
N VAL A 197 4.88 25.39 -10.29
CA VAL A 197 4.78 25.95 -11.64
C VAL A 197 6.13 26.50 -12.15
N PRO A 198 6.92 27.27 -11.38
CA PRO A 198 8.23 27.74 -11.83
C PRO A 198 9.19 26.58 -12.18
N PHE A 199 9.17 25.50 -11.40
CA PHE A 199 9.96 24.30 -11.69
C PHE A 199 9.47 23.60 -12.96
N ILE A 200 8.15 23.50 -13.15
CA ILE A 200 7.55 22.91 -14.36
C ILE A 200 7.98 23.70 -15.60
N ILE A 201 7.77 25.02 -15.60
CA ILE A 201 8.10 25.90 -16.72
C ILE A 201 9.60 25.82 -17.06
N LYS A 202 10.49 25.84 -16.04
CA LYS A 202 11.95 25.73 -16.25
C LYS A 202 12.40 24.42 -16.89
N ASN A 203 11.60 23.36 -16.76
CA ASN A 203 11.89 22.03 -17.30
C ASN A 203 11.06 21.67 -18.52
N ILE A 204 10.22 22.59 -19.01
CA ILE A 204 9.48 22.40 -20.25
C ILE A 204 10.31 22.91 -21.43
N GLN A 205 10.27 22.13 -22.50
CA GLN A 205 10.56 22.59 -23.85
C GLN A 205 9.35 22.25 -24.70
N LEU A 206 8.79 23.26 -25.39
CA LEU A 206 7.54 23.17 -26.14
C LEU A 206 7.70 22.37 -27.44
N THR A 207 8.07 21.10 -27.29
CA THR A 207 8.25 20.16 -28.39
C THR A 207 7.62 18.85 -27.97
N PHE A 208 6.45 18.55 -28.55
CA PHE A 208 5.70 17.35 -28.22
C PHE A 208 6.19 16.17 -29.05
N LEU A 209 6.76 15.16 -28.41
CA LEU A 209 7.40 14.02 -29.05
C LEU A 209 6.39 12.88 -29.26
N LYS A 210 5.47 13.03 -30.24
CA LYS A 210 4.40 12.05 -30.53
C LYS A 210 4.92 10.62 -30.74
N GLY A 211 6.04 10.49 -31.47
CA GLY A 211 6.67 9.18 -31.72
C GLY A 211 7.12 8.51 -30.41
N ILE A 212 7.74 9.29 -29.51
CA ILE A 212 8.18 8.79 -28.21
C ILE A 212 6.99 8.50 -27.31
N LEU A 213 5.95 9.34 -27.29
CA LEU A 213 4.74 9.10 -26.51
C LEU A 213 4.13 7.72 -26.82
N LYS A 214 4.06 7.34 -28.11
CA LYS A 214 3.58 6.01 -28.51
C LYS A 214 4.41 4.90 -27.88
N GLN A 215 5.73 5.07 -27.81
CA GLN A 215 6.63 4.12 -27.16
C GLN A 215 6.45 4.10 -25.64
N LEU A 216 6.28 5.27 -25.00
CA LEU A 216 5.99 5.39 -23.56
C LEU A 216 4.71 4.65 -23.18
N ILE A 217 3.63 4.85 -23.96
CA ILE A 217 2.33 4.20 -23.73
C ILE A 217 2.46 2.70 -24.00
N HIS A 218 3.08 2.27 -25.11
CA HIS A 218 3.22 0.85 -25.42
C HIS A 218 3.98 0.09 -24.31
N TYR A 219 5.01 0.72 -23.75
CA TYR A 219 5.75 0.18 -22.61
C TYR A 219 4.94 0.23 -21.29
N GLY A 220 4.28 1.35 -21.02
CA GLY A 220 3.62 1.62 -19.74
C GLY A 220 2.21 1.04 -19.59
N PHE A 221 1.45 0.93 -20.67
CA PHE A 221 0.04 0.54 -20.65
C PHE A 221 -0.19 -0.86 -20.06
N PRO A 222 0.57 -1.91 -20.44
CA PRO A 222 0.41 -3.23 -19.81
C PRO A 222 0.67 -3.20 -18.28
N LEU A 223 1.60 -2.35 -17.83
CA LEU A 223 1.88 -2.15 -16.41
C LEU A 223 0.74 -1.39 -15.72
N ALA A 224 0.19 -0.36 -16.36
CA ALA A 224 -0.97 0.37 -15.88
C ALA A 224 -2.18 -0.55 -15.70
N VAL A 225 -2.49 -1.39 -16.71
CA VAL A 225 -3.57 -2.39 -16.63
C VAL A 225 -3.33 -3.35 -15.47
N SER A 226 -2.11 -3.85 -15.29
CA SER A 226 -1.78 -4.73 -14.16
C SER A 226 -1.98 -4.05 -12.81
N ASN A 227 -1.65 -2.76 -12.71
CA ASN A 227 -1.86 -1.96 -11.49
C ASN A 227 -3.35 -1.74 -11.22
N VAL A 228 -4.14 -1.37 -12.23
CA VAL A 228 -5.60 -1.23 -12.11
C VAL A 228 -6.22 -2.52 -11.58
N LEU A 229 -5.87 -3.67 -12.17
CA LEU A 229 -6.41 -4.97 -11.74
C LEU A 229 -6.01 -5.33 -10.31
N THR A 230 -4.78 -4.98 -9.90
CA THR A 230 -4.29 -5.17 -8.52
C THR A 230 -4.99 -4.25 -7.51
N THR A 231 -5.49 -3.10 -7.96
CA THR A 231 -6.19 -2.16 -7.09
C THR A 231 -7.68 -2.44 -7.00
N VAL A 232 -8.32 -2.84 -8.09
CA VAL A 232 -9.66 -3.43 -8.04
C VAL A 232 -9.66 -4.56 -7.00
N LEU A 233 -8.61 -5.38 -7.01
CA LEU A 233 -8.35 -6.45 -6.05
C LEU A 233 -8.32 -6.04 -4.58
N THR A 234 -7.83 -4.85 -4.27
CA THR A 234 -7.55 -4.44 -2.88
C THR A 234 -8.53 -3.42 -2.34
N LEU A 235 -9.28 -2.76 -3.24
CA LEU A 235 -10.18 -1.66 -2.88
C LEU A 235 -11.65 -1.97 -3.17
N SER A 236 -11.97 -2.98 -3.99
CA SER A 236 -13.37 -3.34 -4.30
C SER A 236 -14.18 -3.73 -3.07
N ASP A 237 -13.54 -4.35 -2.07
CA ASP A 237 -14.18 -4.75 -0.80
C ASP A 237 -15.04 -3.63 -0.20
N ARG A 238 -14.52 -2.40 -0.18
CA ARG A 238 -15.19 -1.24 0.46
C ARG A 238 -16.48 -0.88 -0.24
N HIS A 239 -16.47 -0.87 -1.56
CA HIS A 239 -17.70 -0.62 -2.32
C HIS A 239 -18.69 -1.76 -2.15
N ILE A 240 -18.23 -3.02 -2.14
CA ILE A 240 -19.11 -4.18 -1.96
C ILE A 240 -19.73 -4.18 -0.56
N ILE A 241 -18.94 -3.92 0.49
CA ILE A 241 -19.43 -3.74 1.86
C ILE A 241 -20.47 -2.63 1.91
N ASN A 242 -20.20 -1.46 1.31
CA ASN A 242 -21.19 -0.38 1.28
C ASN A 242 -22.53 -0.84 0.67
N GLN A 243 -22.46 -1.53 -0.47
CA GLN A 243 -23.65 -1.95 -1.22
C GLN A 243 -24.49 -3.00 -0.49
N TYR A 244 -23.87 -3.92 0.27
CA TYR A 244 -24.62 -4.94 1.02
C TYR A 244 -24.91 -4.55 2.47
N GLN A 245 -24.10 -3.66 3.05
CA GLN A 245 -24.19 -3.21 4.43
C GLN A 245 -24.42 -1.69 4.43
N ASN A 246 -23.50 -0.91 5.02
CA ASN A 246 -23.60 0.53 5.20
C ASN A 246 -22.20 1.18 5.32
N LEU A 247 -22.16 2.51 5.45
CA LEU A 247 -20.92 3.29 5.56
C LEU A 247 -20.15 3.04 6.86
N ASP A 248 -20.82 2.72 7.97
CA ASP A 248 -20.16 2.43 9.25
C ASP A 248 -19.32 1.14 9.15
N GLU A 249 -19.89 0.11 8.52
CA GLU A 249 -19.18 -1.15 8.25
C GLU A 249 -17.98 -0.94 7.32
N VAL A 250 -18.08 0.00 6.36
CA VAL A 250 -16.95 0.40 5.50
C VAL A 250 -15.86 1.12 6.29
N ALA A 251 -16.24 1.99 7.22
CA ALA A 251 -15.33 2.69 8.11
C ALA A 251 -14.56 1.70 9.00
N SER A 252 -15.30 0.81 9.66
CA SER A 252 -14.76 -0.25 10.51
C SER A 252 -13.80 -1.17 9.73
N TYR A 253 -14.21 -1.66 8.56
CA TYR A 253 -13.34 -2.47 7.70
C TYR A 253 -12.08 -1.71 7.28
N SER A 254 -12.23 -0.46 6.86
CA SER A 254 -11.12 0.37 6.40
C SER A 254 -10.12 0.66 7.51
N MET A 255 -10.58 0.90 8.73
CA MET A 255 -9.72 1.08 9.91
C MET A 255 -8.92 -0.19 10.20
N ALA A 256 -9.58 -1.35 10.28
CA ALA A 256 -8.91 -2.64 10.47
C ALA A 256 -7.87 -2.90 9.36
N PHE A 257 -8.21 -2.60 8.10
CA PHE A 257 -7.31 -2.75 6.97
C PHE A 257 -6.10 -1.81 7.05
N LYS A 258 -6.28 -0.54 7.47
CA LYS A 258 -5.18 0.41 7.67
C LYS A 258 -4.21 -0.10 8.76
N VAL A 259 -4.73 -0.62 9.88
CA VAL A 259 -3.91 -1.21 10.95
C VAL A 259 -3.17 -2.45 10.48
N ALA A 260 -3.85 -3.39 9.81
CA ALA A 260 -3.20 -4.58 9.28
C ALA A 260 -2.07 -4.22 8.29
N ASN A 261 -2.28 -3.23 7.43
CA ASN A 261 -1.29 -2.79 6.43
C ASN A 261 -0.01 -2.15 7.02
N LEU A 262 0.04 -1.86 8.32
CA LEU A 262 1.29 -1.41 8.96
C LEU A 262 2.43 -2.41 8.75
N VAL A 263 2.16 -3.72 8.78
CA VAL A 263 3.17 -4.76 8.49
C VAL A 263 3.60 -4.72 7.03
N GLN A 264 2.67 -4.49 6.10
CA GLN A 264 2.99 -4.34 4.68
C GLN A 264 3.95 -3.16 4.48
N MET A 265 3.73 -2.06 5.21
CA MET A 265 4.53 -0.84 5.10
C MET A 265 5.92 -0.99 5.71
N ILE A 266 6.00 -1.52 6.93
CA ILE A 266 7.24 -1.55 7.73
C ILE A 266 8.12 -2.73 7.30
N VAL A 267 7.53 -3.92 7.13
CA VAL A 267 8.26 -5.16 6.90
C VAL A 267 8.31 -5.50 5.41
N VAL A 268 7.15 -5.69 4.78
CA VAL A 268 7.08 -6.27 3.43
C VAL A 268 7.71 -5.35 2.38
N ALA A 269 7.27 -4.10 2.31
CA ALA A 269 7.76 -3.15 1.32
C ALA A 269 9.27 -2.88 1.47
N SER A 270 9.74 -2.72 2.70
CA SER A 270 11.16 -2.47 3.02
C SER A 270 12.05 -3.65 2.62
N LEU A 271 11.66 -4.87 3.00
CA LEU A 271 12.45 -6.07 2.71
C LEU A 271 12.44 -6.42 1.23
N ILE A 272 11.27 -6.37 0.58
CA ILE A 272 11.16 -6.64 -0.87
C ILE A 272 11.99 -5.63 -1.65
N THR A 273 11.87 -4.34 -1.36
CA THR A 273 12.61 -3.30 -2.10
C THR A 273 14.12 -3.48 -1.94
N SER A 274 14.58 -3.71 -0.71
CA SER A 274 16.01 -3.90 -0.43
C SER A 274 16.55 -5.17 -1.09
N TYR A 275 15.85 -6.29 -0.93
CA TYR A 275 16.29 -7.58 -1.44
C TYR A 275 16.21 -7.63 -2.98
N SER A 276 15.20 -7.02 -3.60
CA SER A 276 15.06 -7.00 -5.07
C SER A 276 16.30 -6.41 -5.74
N ASN A 277 16.83 -5.30 -5.22
CA ASN A 277 18.04 -4.67 -5.74
C ASN A 277 19.27 -5.61 -5.69
N TYR A 278 19.41 -6.37 -4.60
CA TYR A 278 20.47 -7.36 -4.47
C TYR A 278 20.24 -8.57 -5.39
N PHE A 279 19.00 -9.07 -5.44
CA PHE A 279 18.60 -10.23 -6.22
C PHE A 279 18.92 -10.03 -7.71
N PHE A 280 18.49 -8.92 -8.31
CA PHE A 280 18.75 -8.66 -9.73
C PHE A 280 20.23 -8.49 -10.07
N LYS A 281 21.05 -7.98 -9.14
CA LYS A 281 22.52 -7.89 -9.33
C LYS A 281 23.22 -9.24 -9.28
N THR A 282 22.65 -10.21 -8.55
CA THR A 282 23.29 -11.49 -8.27
C THR A 282 22.58 -12.67 -8.93
N MET A 283 21.48 -12.46 -9.65
CA MET A 283 20.61 -13.53 -10.16
C MET A 283 21.28 -14.53 -11.11
N HIS A 284 22.42 -14.16 -11.71
CA HIS A 284 23.21 -15.04 -12.58
C HIS A 284 24.28 -15.86 -11.82
N ASN A 285 24.48 -15.58 -10.52
CA ASN A 285 25.42 -16.33 -9.70
C ASN A 285 24.79 -17.67 -9.29
N ARG A 286 25.61 -18.73 -9.23
CA ARG A 286 25.18 -20.08 -8.83
C ARG A 286 24.51 -20.11 -7.45
N ASP A 287 24.97 -19.30 -6.50
CA ASP A 287 24.47 -19.28 -5.12
C ASP A 287 23.26 -18.36 -4.90
N SER A 288 22.79 -17.65 -5.93
CA SER A 288 21.73 -16.65 -5.80
C SER A 288 20.42 -17.23 -5.27
N MET A 289 20.03 -18.41 -5.78
CA MET A 289 18.80 -19.10 -5.37
C MET A 289 18.93 -19.75 -3.99
N LEU A 290 20.14 -20.15 -3.58
CA LEU A 290 20.41 -20.62 -2.22
C LEU A 290 20.23 -19.48 -1.21
N PHE A 291 20.77 -18.29 -1.52
CA PHE A 291 20.55 -17.10 -0.72
C PHE A 291 19.08 -16.67 -0.72
N PHE A 292 18.39 -16.79 -1.86
CA PHE A 292 16.94 -16.56 -1.94
C PHE A 292 16.16 -17.44 -0.97
N ALA A 293 16.37 -18.76 -0.99
CA ALA A 293 15.66 -19.67 -0.09
C ALA A 293 15.93 -19.35 1.40
N ARG A 294 17.17 -18.98 1.76
CA ARG A 294 17.52 -18.54 3.11
C ARG A 294 16.84 -17.21 3.48
N PHE A 295 16.81 -16.25 2.56
CA PHE A 295 16.16 -14.97 2.78
C PHE A 295 14.64 -15.10 2.85
N THR A 296 14.01 -16.00 2.09
CA THR A 296 12.58 -16.29 2.20
C THR A 296 12.23 -16.76 3.62
N ARG A 297 13.03 -17.64 4.23
CA ARG A 297 12.84 -18.07 5.62
C ARG A 297 12.84 -16.88 6.58
N LEU A 298 13.84 -16.01 6.47
CA LEU A 298 13.93 -14.80 7.29
C LEU A 298 12.74 -13.86 7.07
N PHE A 299 12.32 -13.69 5.81
CA PHE A 299 11.16 -12.88 5.45
C PHE A 299 9.87 -13.42 6.09
N VAL A 300 9.65 -14.76 6.06
CA VAL A 300 8.52 -15.43 6.72
C VAL A 300 8.54 -15.17 8.24
N ILE A 301 9.71 -15.24 8.87
CA ILE A 301 9.84 -14.96 10.31
C ILE A 301 9.46 -13.51 10.62
N LEU A 302 10.01 -12.54 9.88
CA LEU A 302 9.77 -11.13 10.15
C LEU A 302 8.31 -10.72 9.90
N ILE A 303 7.68 -11.23 8.83
CA ILE A 303 6.29 -10.92 8.52
C ILE A 303 5.31 -11.56 9.52
N THR A 304 5.55 -12.80 9.96
CA THR A 304 4.71 -13.46 10.97
C THR A 304 4.93 -12.89 12.37
N PHE A 305 6.17 -12.54 12.73
CA PHE A 305 6.49 -11.87 13.98
C PHE A 305 5.85 -10.47 14.06
N GLY A 306 6.04 -9.66 13.02
CA GLY A 306 5.39 -8.35 12.92
C GLY A 306 3.87 -8.46 12.89
N GLY A 307 3.33 -9.45 12.19
CA GLY A 307 1.90 -9.74 12.15
C GLY A 307 1.33 -10.12 13.51
N LEU A 308 2.03 -10.97 14.28
CA LEU A 308 1.61 -11.33 15.64
C LEU A 308 1.58 -10.10 16.54
N GLY A 309 2.63 -9.27 16.49
CA GLY A 309 2.69 -8.01 17.24
C GLY A 309 1.52 -7.09 16.93
N ILE A 310 1.25 -6.82 15.64
CA ILE A 310 0.12 -5.96 15.25
C ILE A 310 -1.22 -6.54 15.69
N VAL A 311 -1.41 -7.86 15.61
CA VAL A 311 -2.66 -8.49 16.07
C VAL A 311 -2.82 -8.36 17.59
N LEU A 312 -1.80 -8.70 18.37
CA LEU A 312 -1.87 -8.65 19.85
C LEU A 312 -2.10 -7.24 20.39
N PHE A 313 -1.49 -6.23 19.76
CA PHE A 313 -1.63 -4.83 20.17
C PHE A 313 -2.70 -4.08 19.37
N SER A 314 -3.53 -4.79 18.59
CA SER A 314 -4.53 -4.15 17.76
C SER A 314 -5.59 -3.31 18.51
N PRO A 315 -6.07 -3.70 19.72
CA PRO A 315 -6.96 -2.83 20.50
C PRO A 315 -6.30 -1.49 20.86
N GLU A 316 -5.05 -1.52 21.33
CA GLU A 316 -4.30 -0.32 21.71
C GLU A 316 -3.95 0.54 20.49
N ILE A 317 -3.56 -0.08 19.39
CA ILE A 317 -3.27 0.63 18.15
C ILE A 317 -4.53 1.33 17.64
N ILE A 318 -5.67 0.64 17.63
CA ILE A 318 -6.95 1.25 17.25
C ILE A 318 -7.28 2.40 18.21
N TYR A 319 -7.19 2.19 19.52
CA TYR A 319 -7.47 3.22 20.52
C TYR A 319 -6.63 4.48 20.31
N VAL A 320 -5.32 4.34 20.04
CA VAL A 320 -4.44 5.49 19.81
C VAL A 320 -4.76 6.19 18.49
N ILE A 321 -4.98 5.45 17.39
CA ILE A 321 -5.28 6.03 16.08
C ILE A 321 -6.68 6.66 16.07
N SER A 322 -7.61 6.13 16.86
CA SER A 322 -8.99 6.63 16.94
C SER A 322 -9.21 7.73 17.98
N SER A 323 -8.14 8.25 18.61
CA SER A 323 -8.24 9.20 19.74
C SER A 323 -9.14 8.69 20.88
N GLY A 324 -9.20 7.36 21.07
CA GLY A 324 -10.08 6.72 22.05
C GLY A 324 -11.54 6.58 21.62
N SER A 325 -11.88 6.92 20.38
CA SER A 325 -13.24 6.76 19.86
C SER A 325 -13.69 5.29 19.92
N PRO A 326 -14.90 5.01 20.46
CA PRO A 326 -15.42 3.65 20.58
C PRO A 326 -15.85 3.05 19.23
N PHE A 327 -16.03 3.86 18.18
CA PHE A 327 -16.55 3.44 16.86
C PHE A 327 -15.78 2.24 16.29
N PHE A 328 -14.45 2.24 16.47
CA PHE A 328 -13.59 1.25 15.84
C PHE A 328 -13.27 0.01 16.69
N GLN A 329 -13.79 -0.09 17.92
CA GLN A 329 -13.56 -1.26 18.79
C GLN A 329 -13.98 -2.57 18.11
N SER A 330 -15.11 -2.56 17.39
CA SER A 330 -15.59 -3.72 16.63
C SER A 330 -14.68 -4.12 15.47
N SER A 331 -13.80 -3.22 15.01
CA SER A 331 -12.88 -3.45 13.89
C SER A 331 -11.71 -4.36 14.27
N VAL A 332 -11.40 -4.47 15.57
CA VAL A 332 -10.29 -5.28 16.11
C VAL A 332 -10.40 -6.74 15.65
N ILE A 333 -11.62 -7.29 15.61
CA ILE A 333 -11.85 -8.70 15.27
C ILE A 333 -11.46 -9.06 13.82
N LEU A 334 -11.40 -8.06 12.92
CA LEU A 334 -11.06 -8.26 11.51
C LEU A 334 -9.54 -8.35 11.30
N ILE A 335 -8.75 -7.71 12.17
CA ILE A 335 -7.29 -7.58 12.00
C ILE A 335 -6.58 -8.94 11.94
N PRO A 336 -6.88 -9.93 12.80
CA PRO A 336 -6.33 -11.29 12.68
C PRO A 336 -6.49 -11.91 11.28
N VAL A 337 -7.69 -11.81 10.71
CA VAL A 337 -8.05 -12.41 9.43
C VAL A 337 -7.34 -11.67 8.29
N LEU A 338 -7.43 -10.33 8.29
CA LEU A 338 -6.74 -9.49 7.31
C LEU A 338 -5.21 -9.66 7.37
N MET A 339 -4.64 -9.87 8.56
CA MET A 339 -3.22 -10.12 8.75
C MET A 339 -2.79 -11.45 8.13
N ALA A 340 -3.60 -12.51 8.24
CA ALA A 340 -3.32 -13.77 7.55
C ALA A 340 -3.27 -13.57 6.02
N GLY A 341 -4.23 -12.82 5.46
CA GLY A 341 -4.25 -12.46 4.04
C GLY A 341 -3.02 -11.64 3.64
N LEU A 342 -2.58 -10.70 4.48
CA LEU A 342 -1.37 -9.91 4.28
C LEU A 342 -0.11 -10.78 4.29
N ILE A 343 0.00 -11.76 5.20
CA ILE A 343 1.11 -12.71 5.24
C ILE A 343 1.19 -13.47 3.91
N PHE A 344 0.06 -13.99 3.41
CA PHE A 344 0.02 -14.69 2.12
C PHE A 344 0.37 -13.76 0.95
N SER A 345 -0.16 -12.54 0.95
CA SER A 345 0.13 -11.53 -0.06
C SER A 345 1.63 -11.16 -0.10
N GLY A 346 2.25 -10.96 1.07
CA GLY A 346 3.66 -10.63 1.18
C GLY A 346 4.56 -11.76 0.67
N LEU A 347 4.24 -13.02 1.01
CA LEU A 347 4.96 -14.19 0.48
C LEU A 347 4.81 -14.32 -1.04
N ARG A 348 3.59 -14.13 -1.54
CA ARG A 348 3.30 -14.14 -2.97
C ARG A 348 4.09 -13.04 -3.70
N GLN A 349 4.12 -11.83 -3.16
CA GLN A 349 4.87 -10.70 -3.71
C GLN A 349 6.37 -11.00 -3.74
N PHE A 350 6.93 -11.58 -2.67
CA PHE A 350 8.34 -11.97 -2.62
C PHE A 350 8.69 -13.04 -3.67
N LEU A 351 7.82 -14.02 -3.87
CA LEU A 351 7.98 -15.12 -4.84
C LEU A 351 7.83 -14.69 -6.31
N THR A 352 7.50 -13.43 -6.59
CA THR A 352 7.55 -12.90 -7.97
C THR A 352 8.97 -12.79 -8.52
N LEU A 353 9.98 -12.65 -7.65
CA LEU A 353 11.38 -12.42 -8.06
C LEU A 353 11.98 -13.54 -8.93
N PRO A 354 11.85 -14.84 -8.56
CA PRO A 354 12.25 -15.94 -9.44
C PRO A 354 11.55 -15.92 -10.81
N LEU A 355 10.26 -15.61 -10.87
CA LEU A 355 9.53 -15.52 -12.14
C LEU A 355 9.99 -14.32 -12.98
N ASN A 356 10.30 -13.19 -12.35
CA ASN A 356 10.87 -12.02 -13.01
C ASN A 356 12.25 -12.30 -13.61
N LYS A 357 13.11 -13.05 -12.91
CA LYS A 357 14.39 -13.54 -13.44
C LYS A 357 14.21 -14.30 -14.75
N HIS A 358 13.18 -15.15 -14.84
CA HIS A 358 12.81 -15.91 -16.04
C HIS A 358 11.91 -15.16 -17.03
N LYS A 359 11.72 -13.84 -16.84
CA LYS A 359 10.88 -12.97 -17.67
C LYS A 359 9.43 -13.48 -17.81
N LYS A 360 8.89 -14.19 -16.81
CA LYS A 360 7.52 -14.73 -16.80
C LYS A 360 6.49 -13.74 -16.24
N THR A 361 6.60 -12.47 -16.61
CA THR A 361 5.70 -11.39 -16.15
C THR A 361 4.22 -11.66 -16.47
N ARG A 362 3.94 -12.25 -17.64
CA ARG A 362 2.58 -12.64 -18.03
C ARG A 362 1.94 -13.65 -17.06
N ARG A 363 2.73 -14.57 -16.50
CA ARG A 363 2.23 -15.53 -15.48
C ARG A 363 1.92 -14.83 -14.17
N ILE A 364 2.79 -13.89 -13.75
CA ILE A 364 2.56 -13.06 -12.56
C ILE A 364 1.25 -12.28 -12.71
N SER A 365 1.03 -11.63 -13.85
CA SER A 365 -0.21 -10.90 -14.14
C SER A 365 -1.43 -11.83 -14.15
N LEU A 366 -1.35 -13.02 -14.74
CA LEU A 366 -2.47 -13.97 -14.77
C LEU A 366 -2.88 -14.42 -13.35
N ILE A 367 -1.90 -14.71 -12.49
CA ILE A 367 -2.15 -15.07 -11.09
C ILE A 367 -2.86 -13.93 -10.37
N LEU A 368 -2.39 -12.69 -10.55
CA LEU A 368 -3.02 -11.50 -9.97
C LEU A 368 -4.47 -11.35 -10.44
N ILE A 369 -4.72 -11.43 -11.74
CA ILE A 369 -6.06 -11.25 -12.32
C ILE A 369 -7.03 -12.30 -11.78
N LEU A 370 -6.63 -13.57 -11.73
CA LEU A 370 -7.52 -14.62 -11.24
C LEU A 370 -7.68 -14.57 -9.72
N SER A 371 -6.67 -14.11 -8.98
CA SER A 371 -6.86 -13.77 -7.56
C SER A 371 -7.89 -12.65 -7.39
N ALA A 372 -7.93 -11.67 -8.32
CA ALA A 372 -8.94 -10.61 -8.36
C ALA A 372 -10.35 -11.17 -8.51
N VAL A 373 -10.52 -12.05 -9.48
CA VAL A 373 -11.80 -12.69 -9.74
C VAL A 373 -12.25 -13.49 -8.52
N VAL A 374 -11.36 -14.27 -7.90
CA VAL A 374 -11.66 -15.01 -6.67
C VAL A 374 -12.07 -14.07 -5.53
N ASN A 375 -11.36 -12.96 -5.34
CA ASN A 375 -11.69 -11.98 -4.30
C ASN A 375 -13.04 -11.30 -4.56
N ILE A 376 -13.31 -10.82 -5.77
CA ILE A 376 -14.58 -10.15 -6.09
C ILE A 376 -15.75 -11.12 -5.97
N ALA A 377 -15.62 -12.34 -6.53
CA ALA A 377 -16.65 -13.36 -6.43
C ALA A 377 -16.90 -13.76 -4.97
N GLY A 378 -15.83 -13.96 -4.19
CA GLY A 378 -15.92 -14.24 -2.77
C GLY A 378 -16.58 -13.09 -1.99
N ASN A 379 -16.31 -11.83 -2.34
CA ASN A 379 -16.95 -10.68 -1.71
C ASN A 379 -18.45 -10.64 -2.01
N LEU A 380 -18.85 -10.81 -3.27
CA LEU A 380 -20.27 -10.80 -3.66
C LEU A 380 -21.09 -11.88 -2.95
N ILE A 381 -20.48 -13.02 -2.62
CA ILE A 381 -21.13 -14.13 -1.91
C ILE A 381 -21.04 -13.94 -0.39
N LEU A 382 -19.85 -13.76 0.15
CA LEU A 382 -19.60 -13.80 1.59
C LEU A 382 -19.99 -12.52 2.31
N VAL A 383 -19.95 -11.35 1.67
CA VAL A 383 -20.33 -10.07 2.32
C VAL A 383 -21.83 -10.02 2.58
N ARG A 384 -22.63 -10.67 1.72
CA ARG A 384 -24.08 -10.77 1.91
C ARG A 384 -24.43 -11.52 3.20
N GLU A 385 -23.74 -12.63 3.48
CA GLU A 385 -24.03 -13.51 4.62
C GLU A 385 -23.24 -13.14 5.89
N TYR A 386 -22.00 -12.68 5.75
CA TYR A 386 -21.05 -12.47 6.85
C TYR A 386 -20.52 -11.02 6.96
N GLY A 387 -21.08 -10.07 6.21
CA GLY A 387 -20.72 -8.65 6.28
C GLY A 387 -19.22 -8.37 6.04
N LYS A 388 -18.65 -7.42 6.80
CA LYS A 388 -17.21 -7.06 6.71
C LYS A 388 -16.25 -8.22 7.05
N MET A 389 -16.70 -9.20 7.84
CA MET A 389 -15.92 -10.43 8.08
C MET A 389 -15.86 -11.28 6.81
N GLY A 390 -16.97 -11.37 6.07
CA GLY A 390 -17.01 -12.03 4.75
C GLY A 390 -16.01 -11.43 3.76
N ALA A 391 -15.89 -10.10 3.71
CA ALA A 391 -14.87 -9.44 2.89
C ALA A 391 -13.43 -9.79 3.31
N SER A 392 -13.19 -9.84 4.61
CA SER A 392 -11.88 -10.22 5.16
C SER A 392 -11.51 -11.66 4.78
N VAL A 393 -12.45 -12.60 4.90
CA VAL A 393 -12.26 -14.00 4.50
C VAL A 393 -12.04 -14.13 2.99
N SER A 394 -12.82 -13.42 2.17
CA SER A 394 -12.65 -13.39 0.72
C SER A 394 -11.24 -12.96 0.32
N THR A 395 -10.71 -11.93 0.99
CA THR A 395 -9.34 -11.46 0.80
C THR A 395 -8.31 -12.53 1.13
N VAL A 396 -8.46 -13.23 2.27
CA VAL A 396 -7.56 -14.33 2.65
C VAL A 396 -7.56 -15.44 1.61
N LEU A 397 -8.74 -15.87 1.16
CA LEU A 397 -8.88 -16.95 0.17
C LEU A 397 -8.22 -16.59 -1.16
N ALA A 398 -8.41 -15.36 -1.63
CA ALA A 398 -7.78 -14.88 -2.85
C ALA A 398 -6.25 -14.80 -2.75
N GLN A 399 -5.72 -14.32 -1.62
CA GLN A 399 -4.26 -14.26 -1.41
C GLN A 399 -3.65 -15.65 -1.25
N LEU A 400 -4.34 -16.57 -0.57
CA LEU A 400 -3.93 -17.96 -0.44
C LEU A 400 -3.91 -18.66 -1.80
N PHE A 401 -4.97 -18.49 -2.61
CA PHE A 401 -5.02 -18.98 -3.98
C PHE A 401 -3.83 -18.48 -4.81
N GLY A 402 -3.58 -17.16 -4.79
CA GLY A 402 -2.45 -16.58 -5.49
C GLY A 402 -1.09 -17.06 -5.01
N LEU A 403 -0.93 -17.30 -3.70
CA LEU A 403 0.29 -17.84 -3.10
C LEU A 403 0.54 -19.30 -3.54
N VAL A 404 -0.48 -20.16 -3.43
CA VAL A 404 -0.37 -21.56 -3.84
C VAL A 404 0.01 -21.64 -5.32
N TRP A 405 -0.67 -20.88 -6.17
CA TRP A 405 -0.38 -20.90 -7.60
C TRP A 405 1.02 -20.37 -7.91
N ILE A 406 1.48 -19.28 -7.29
CA ILE A 406 2.83 -18.79 -7.56
C ILE A 406 3.92 -19.77 -7.11
N ILE A 407 3.71 -20.50 -6.01
CA ILE A 407 4.64 -21.57 -5.58
C ILE A 407 4.72 -22.67 -6.65
N VAL A 408 3.56 -23.09 -7.18
CA VAL A 408 3.50 -24.09 -8.26
C VAL A 408 4.20 -23.60 -9.52
N GLU A 409 3.99 -22.34 -9.92
CA GLU A 409 4.67 -21.77 -11.10
C GLU A 409 6.17 -21.63 -10.89
N VAL A 410 6.64 -21.17 -9.73
CA VAL A 410 8.08 -21.02 -9.44
C VAL A 410 8.80 -22.36 -9.54
N LYS A 411 8.23 -23.44 -8.99
CA LYS A 411 8.81 -24.79 -9.05
C LYS A 411 9.00 -25.32 -10.48
N LYS A 412 8.28 -24.79 -11.48
CA LYS A 412 8.45 -25.17 -12.89
C LYS A 412 9.72 -24.59 -13.52
N TYR A 413 10.25 -23.49 -12.97
CA TYR A 413 11.39 -22.76 -13.54
C TYR A 413 12.63 -22.75 -12.66
N GLU A 414 12.50 -23.02 -11.36
CA GLU A 414 13.60 -23.02 -10.40
C GLU A 414 13.51 -24.21 -9.44
N THR A 415 14.64 -24.86 -9.20
CA THR A 415 14.79 -25.90 -8.18
C THR A 415 14.93 -25.25 -6.79
N LEU A 416 13.79 -24.81 -6.27
CA LEU A 416 13.73 -24.05 -5.04
C LEU A 416 13.51 -24.94 -3.82
N HIS A 417 14.54 -25.06 -2.98
CA HIS A 417 14.46 -25.74 -1.69
C HIS A 417 13.87 -24.79 -0.63
N LEU A 418 12.59 -24.45 -0.80
CA LEU A 418 11.84 -23.71 0.22
C LEU A 418 11.55 -24.60 1.42
N GLN A 419 11.68 -24.06 2.62
CA GLN A 419 11.27 -24.74 3.86
C GLN A 419 9.74 -24.67 4.06
N LEU A 420 8.96 -25.05 3.03
CA LEU A 420 7.50 -24.89 2.99
C LEU A 420 6.82 -25.55 4.19
N VAL A 421 7.28 -26.74 4.59
CA VAL A 421 6.74 -27.46 5.75
C VAL A 421 6.92 -26.67 7.04
N LYS A 422 8.12 -26.10 7.27
CA LYS A 422 8.38 -25.28 8.46
C LYS A 422 7.59 -23.96 8.41
N SER A 423 7.50 -23.33 7.25
CA SER A 423 6.69 -22.11 7.08
C SER A 423 5.20 -22.38 7.31
N PHE A 424 4.70 -23.52 6.85
CA PHE A 424 3.31 -23.95 7.07
C PHE A 424 3.02 -24.14 8.56
N TRP A 425 3.84 -24.91 9.27
CA TRP A 425 3.69 -25.10 10.72
C TRP A 425 3.84 -23.80 11.50
N LEU A 426 4.72 -22.89 11.07
CA LEU A 426 4.83 -21.58 11.68
C LEU A 426 3.55 -20.76 11.53
N ILE A 427 2.90 -20.78 10.36
CA ILE A 427 1.65 -20.06 10.11
C ILE A 427 0.50 -20.69 10.91
N ILE A 428 0.44 -22.01 11.02
CA ILE A 428 -0.54 -22.70 11.88
C ILE A 428 -0.34 -22.28 13.33
N PHE A 429 0.89 -22.36 13.83
CA PHE A 429 1.19 -22.00 15.22
C PHE A 429 0.91 -20.52 15.48
N TRP A 430 1.23 -19.65 14.52
CA TRP A 430 0.85 -18.24 14.55
C TRP A 430 -0.66 -18.06 14.68
N ALA A 431 -1.48 -18.78 13.90
CA ALA A 431 -2.93 -18.70 13.97
C ALA A 431 -3.47 -19.17 15.34
N VAL A 432 -2.92 -20.25 15.90
CA VAL A 432 -3.26 -20.73 17.25
C VAL A 432 -2.94 -19.67 18.30
N LEU A 433 -1.74 -19.10 18.27
CA LEU A 433 -1.35 -18.05 19.21
C LEU A 433 -2.15 -16.76 19.05
N VAL A 434 -2.60 -16.44 17.85
CA VAL A 434 -3.51 -15.32 17.61
C VAL A 434 -4.85 -15.56 18.30
N VAL A 435 -5.44 -16.75 18.16
CA VAL A 435 -6.71 -17.08 18.84
C VAL A 435 -6.57 -17.01 20.36
N ILE A 436 -5.46 -17.53 20.91
CA ILE A 436 -5.15 -17.42 22.35
C ILE A 436 -4.93 -15.94 22.73
N GLY A 437 -4.19 -15.20 21.91
CA GLY A 437 -3.88 -13.80 22.12
C GLY A 437 -5.11 -12.89 22.10
N MET A 438 -6.13 -13.21 21.30
CA MET A 438 -7.39 -12.45 21.28
C MET A 438 -8.14 -12.52 22.61
N GLN A 439 -7.99 -13.61 23.39
CA GLN A 439 -8.56 -13.69 24.73
C GLN A 439 -7.96 -12.63 25.67
N THR A 440 -6.78 -12.10 25.34
CA THR A 440 -6.13 -11.07 26.14
C THR A 440 -6.72 -9.69 25.97
N PHE A 441 -7.60 -9.48 24.98
CA PHE A 441 -8.21 -8.17 24.71
C PHE A 441 -9.19 -7.73 25.79
N VAL A 442 -9.65 -8.67 26.63
CA VAL A 442 -10.60 -8.42 27.71
C VAL A 442 -9.88 -8.03 29.02
N PHE A 443 -8.58 -8.28 29.15
CA PHE A 443 -7.84 -8.00 30.38
C PHE A 443 -7.40 -6.54 30.49
N ASP A 444 -7.38 -6.02 31.72
CA ASP A 444 -6.82 -4.71 32.04
C ASP A 444 -5.32 -4.61 31.69
N LEU A 445 -4.87 -3.39 31.42
CA LEU A 445 -3.56 -3.07 30.85
C LEU A 445 -2.35 -3.82 31.43
N PRO A 446 -2.12 -3.90 32.76
CA PRO A 446 -0.92 -4.57 33.27
C PRO A 446 -0.94 -6.10 33.05
N LEU A 447 -2.10 -6.73 33.23
CA LEU A 447 -2.26 -8.17 33.00
C LEU A 447 -2.26 -8.50 31.50
N GLY A 448 -2.97 -7.71 30.69
CA GLY A 448 -3.01 -7.86 29.24
C GLY A 448 -1.62 -7.77 28.61
N TRP A 449 -0.80 -6.80 29.02
CA TRP A 449 0.56 -6.65 28.50
C TRP A 449 1.48 -7.81 28.89
N LEU A 450 1.33 -8.35 30.10
CA LEU A 450 2.07 -9.52 30.56
C LEU A 450 1.71 -10.76 29.73
N PHE A 451 0.41 -11.02 29.51
CA PHE A 451 -0.03 -12.13 28.67
C PHE A 451 0.39 -11.98 27.21
N LYS A 452 0.28 -10.78 26.63
CA LYS A 452 0.76 -10.51 25.26
C LYS A 452 2.27 -10.75 25.14
N SER A 453 3.04 -10.30 26.13
CA SER A 453 4.49 -10.55 26.19
C SER A 453 4.80 -12.05 26.27
N LEU A 454 4.03 -12.81 27.08
CA LEU A 454 4.15 -14.26 27.17
C LEU A 454 3.85 -14.94 25.82
N VAL A 455 2.78 -14.55 25.13
CA VAL A 455 2.44 -15.08 23.79
C VAL A 455 3.57 -14.81 22.79
N VAL A 456 4.16 -13.62 22.81
CA VAL A 456 5.32 -13.27 21.97
C VAL A 456 6.53 -14.13 22.32
N LEU A 457 6.83 -14.35 23.61
CA LEU A 457 7.93 -15.19 24.06
C LEU A 457 7.74 -16.65 23.63
N VAL A 458 6.51 -17.18 23.75
CA VAL A 458 6.16 -18.52 23.28
C VAL A 458 6.37 -18.65 21.77
N PHE A 459 5.98 -17.62 21.00
CA PHE A 459 6.23 -17.59 19.57
C PHE A 459 7.73 -17.58 19.22
N MET A 460 8.52 -16.77 19.93
CA MET A 460 9.98 -16.74 19.78
C MET A 460 10.63 -18.08 20.11
N ALA A 461 10.22 -18.71 21.21
CA ALA A 461 10.71 -20.02 21.64
C ALA A 461 10.41 -21.07 20.57
N PHE A 462 9.17 -21.11 20.05
CA PHE A 462 8.79 -22.04 18.97
C PHE A 462 9.65 -21.86 17.70
N MET A 463 9.94 -20.62 17.30
CA MET A 463 10.83 -20.35 16.16
C MET A 463 12.26 -20.88 16.41
N PHE A 464 12.75 -20.80 17.64
CA PHE A 464 14.04 -21.38 18.02
C PHE A 464 14.00 -22.92 17.99
N PHE A 465 12.97 -23.54 18.57
CA PHE A 465 12.79 -25.00 18.60
C PHE A 465 12.65 -25.62 17.21
N MET A 466 11.91 -24.99 16.30
CA MET A 466 11.81 -25.44 14.90
C MET A 466 13.12 -25.26 14.10
N GLY A 467 14.15 -24.69 14.72
CA GLY A 467 15.40 -24.32 14.06
C GLY A 467 15.18 -23.33 12.93
N LEU A 468 14.15 -22.47 13.05
CA LEU A 468 13.84 -21.37 12.13
C LEU A 468 14.66 -20.12 12.43
N ILE A 469 15.16 -19.96 13.65
CA ILE A 469 16.19 -18.96 13.98
C ILE A 469 17.45 -19.69 14.41
N THR A 470 18.57 -19.46 13.73
CA THR A 470 19.88 -19.98 14.17
C THR A 470 20.59 -18.98 15.08
N ARG A 471 21.54 -19.45 15.90
CA ARG A 471 22.37 -18.55 16.73
C ARG A 471 23.16 -17.54 15.87
N GLU A 472 23.54 -17.92 14.66
CA GLU A 472 24.22 -17.02 13.71
C GLU A 472 23.30 -15.89 13.21
N ASP A 473 22.01 -16.18 13.00
CA ASP A 473 21.03 -15.17 12.58
C ASP A 473 20.88 -14.09 13.66
N VAL A 474 20.80 -14.49 14.94
CA VAL A 474 20.69 -13.57 16.09
C VAL A 474 21.95 -12.71 16.22
N GLN A 475 23.14 -13.32 16.13
CA GLN A 475 24.42 -12.59 16.19
C GLN A 475 24.57 -11.61 15.02
N THR A 476 24.08 -11.97 13.83
CA THR A 476 24.10 -11.08 12.67
C THR A 476 23.14 -9.90 12.86
N GLY A 477 21.95 -10.15 13.42
CA GLY A 477 20.96 -9.12 13.80
C GLY A 477 21.54 -8.09 14.77
N LEU A 478 22.16 -8.53 15.85
CA LEU A 478 22.76 -7.64 16.87
C LEU A 478 23.92 -6.79 16.31
N LYS A 479 24.64 -7.28 15.30
CA LYS A 479 25.72 -6.56 14.61
C LYS A 479 25.24 -5.57 13.53
N ILE A 480 23.95 -5.56 13.19
CA ILE A 480 23.38 -4.58 12.25
C ILE A 480 23.12 -3.24 12.95
N PHE A 481 22.82 -3.26 14.26
CA PHE A 481 22.57 -2.07 15.09
C PHE A 481 23.83 -1.51 15.77
N LYS A 482 24.98 -2.19 15.62
CA LYS A 482 26.32 -1.67 15.89
C LYS A 482 26.98 -1.25 14.58
#